data_AF-A0A4Z0A5C6-F1
#
_entry.id   AF-A0A4Z0A5C6-F1
#
_cell.length_a   1.000
_cell.length_b   1.000
_cell.length_c   1.000
_cell.angle_alpha   90.00
_cell.angle_beta   90.00
_cell.angle_gamma   90.00
#
_symmetry.space_group_name_H-M   'P 1'
#
loop_
_entity.id
_entity.type
_entity.pdbx_description
1 polymer ?
#
loop_
_entity_poly.entity_id
_entity_poly.type
_entity_poly.pdbx_seq_one_letter_code
_entity_poly.pdbx_strand_id
1 'polypeptide(L)'
;GAVPSTGTAFEESAGRGLKARFEARQCTAIIGNEKWMEEHGAAVGASASDRLEAWKLEAKSVVLLALREGVADTSPSAAPYRILALFAVADPVRPNARLVVSRLQSQGLATWMITGDNLKTAQAVANSVGIPPENVIAEVLPHEKAQKIQWLQRVGVKKQSSRWRGVFGKRLNERCIVAMIGDGINDAPALAAADVAVAVGSGSVFPEFRPTLFSR
;
A
#
# COMPACT_ATOMS: atom_id res chain seq x y z
N GLY A 1 -17.70 -7.45 29.65
CA GLY A 1 -17.51 -6.88 28.30
C GLY A 1 -16.84 -5.53 28.42
N ALA A 2 -16.07 -5.11 27.42
CA ALA A 2 -15.47 -3.77 27.42
C ALA A 2 -16.55 -2.69 27.20
N VAL A 3 -16.47 -1.57 27.92
CA VAL A 3 -17.37 -0.42 27.74
C VAL A 3 -16.80 0.48 26.63
N PRO A 4 -17.59 0.83 25.59
CA PRO A 4 -17.13 1.73 24.54
C PRO A 4 -16.80 3.11 25.14
N SER A 5 -15.76 3.76 24.60
CA SER A 5 -15.41 5.13 24.95
C SER A 5 -15.25 5.93 23.66
N THR A 6 -15.82 7.13 23.64
CA THR A 6 -15.71 8.04 22.49
C THR A 6 -14.47 8.90 22.64
N GLY A 7 -13.71 9.05 21.55
CA GLY A 7 -12.61 10.01 21.46
C GLY A 7 -13.10 11.38 20.99
N THR A 8 -12.34 12.42 21.31
CA THR A 8 -12.47 13.80 20.83
C THR A 8 -11.12 14.24 20.23
N ALA A 9 -11.11 15.38 19.52
CA ALA A 9 -9.89 15.93 18.90
C ALA A 9 -9.12 14.92 18.03
N PHE A 10 -9.79 14.41 17.00
CA PHE A 10 -9.20 13.47 16.05
C PHE A 10 -8.22 14.16 15.11
N GLU A 11 -7.07 13.54 14.94
CA GLU A 11 -6.07 13.91 13.93
C GLU A 11 -5.74 12.66 13.12
N GLU A 12 -5.81 12.79 11.79
CA GLU A 12 -5.46 11.73 10.85
C GLU A 12 -4.31 12.20 9.97
N SER A 13 -3.29 11.35 9.85
CA SER A 13 -2.17 11.58 8.94
C SER A 13 -2.07 10.41 7.96
N ALA A 14 -2.32 10.69 6.69
CA ALA A 14 -2.37 9.69 5.63
C ALA A 14 -1.04 8.93 5.52
N GLY A 15 -1.12 7.60 5.49
CA GLY A 15 0.07 6.73 5.47
C GLY A 15 0.86 6.69 6.79
N ARG A 16 0.34 7.30 7.87
CA ARG A 16 0.97 7.28 9.20
C ARG A 16 0.05 6.62 10.23
N GLY A 17 -1.06 7.25 10.55
CA GLY A 17 -1.92 6.83 11.65
C GLY A 17 -2.98 7.85 12.06
N LEU A 18 -3.61 7.54 13.19
CA LEU A 18 -4.65 8.31 13.85
C LEU A 18 -4.23 8.66 15.26
N LYS A 19 -4.64 9.83 15.72
CA LYS A 19 -4.54 10.29 17.10
C LYS A 19 -5.91 10.73 17.60
N ALA A 20 -6.24 10.38 18.82
CA ALA A 20 -7.49 10.77 19.45
C ALA A 20 -7.33 10.96 20.96
N ARG A 21 -8.07 11.91 21.53
CA ARG A 21 -8.12 12.13 22.97
C ARG A 21 -9.35 11.45 23.57
N PHE A 22 -9.20 10.78 24.69
CA PHE A 22 -10.30 10.14 25.41
C PHE A 22 -10.50 10.85 26.74
N GLU A 23 -11.45 11.81 26.79
CA GLU A 23 -11.72 12.60 27.99
C GLU A 23 -12.15 11.74 29.18
N ALA A 24 -13.07 10.80 28.95
CA ALA A 24 -13.55 9.87 29.98
C ALA A 24 -12.45 8.98 30.57
N ARG A 25 -11.34 8.79 29.84
CA ARG A 25 -10.18 7.99 30.29
C ARG A 25 -8.96 8.84 30.61
N GLN A 26 -9.07 10.17 30.48
CA GLN A 26 -7.98 11.13 30.66
C GLN A 26 -6.69 10.71 29.96
N CYS A 27 -6.79 10.21 28.73
CA CYS A 27 -5.64 9.74 27.97
C CYS A 27 -5.69 10.18 26.50
N THR A 28 -4.54 10.18 25.86
CA THR A 28 -4.39 10.36 24.41
C THR A 28 -3.91 9.05 23.81
N ALA A 29 -4.60 8.57 22.78
CA ALA A 29 -4.21 7.38 22.04
C ALA A 29 -3.64 7.77 20.68
N ILE A 30 -2.60 7.08 20.26
CA ILE A 30 -2.10 7.08 18.89
C ILE A 30 -2.10 5.65 18.37
N ILE A 31 -2.56 5.47 17.15
CA ILE A 31 -2.55 4.19 16.44
C ILE A 31 -1.98 4.40 15.04
N GLY A 32 -0.99 3.61 14.63
CA GLY A 32 -0.31 3.84 13.36
C GLY A 32 0.92 2.96 13.14
N ASN A 33 1.71 3.30 12.13
CA ASN A 33 2.98 2.63 11.83
C ASN A 33 4.14 3.09 12.74
N GLU A 34 5.32 2.50 12.57
CA GLU A 34 6.50 2.85 13.38
C GLU A 34 6.91 4.32 13.25
N LYS A 35 6.82 4.88 12.03
CA LYS A 35 7.20 6.28 11.83
C LYS A 35 6.26 7.22 12.59
N TRP A 36 4.97 6.88 12.68
CA TRP A 36 3.99 7.61 13.50
C TRP A 36 4.34 7.54 15.00
N MET A 37 4.82 6.40 15.46
CA MET A 37 5.26 6.21 16.85
C MET A 37 6.52 7.03 17.15
N GLU A 38 7.50 7.00 16.25
CA GLU A 38 8.75 7.78 16.37
C GLU A 38 8.47 9.29 16.41
N GLU A 39 7.60 9.79 15.52
CA GLU A 39 7.19 11.21 15.49
C GLU A 39 6.54 11.68 16.79
N HIS A 40 5.88 10.78 17.52
CA HIS A 40 5.25 11.07 18.81
C HIS A 40 6.13 10.69 20.01
N GLY A 41 7.38 10.27 19.79
CA GLY A 41 8.30 9.87 20.85
C GLY A 41 7.88 8.59 21.60
N ALA A 42 7.07 7.73 20.96
CA ALA A 42 6.67 6.44 21.52
C ALA A 42 7.75 5.38 21.25
N ALA A 43 8.59 5.11 22.25
CA ALA A 43 9.66 4.13 22.14
C ALA A 43 9.12 2.69 22.08
N VAL A 44 9.49 1.94 21.03
CA VAL A 44 9.20 0.51 20.91
C VAL A 44 10.24 -0.27 21.71
N GLY A 45 9.81 -1.00 22.73
CA GLY A 45 10.71 -1.84 23.53
C GLY A 45 11.30 -3.01 22.74
N ALA A 46 12.46 -3.53 23.18
CA ALA A 46 13.22 -4.57 22.45
C ALA A 46 12.36 -5.80 22.09
N SER A 47 11.62 -6.36 23.05
CA SER A 47 10.75 -7.53 22.80
C SER A 47 9.62 -7.25 21.79
N ALA A 48 9.08 -6.02 21.77
CA ALA A 48 8.09 -5.61 20.79
C ALA A 48 8.72 -5.43 19.40
N SER A 49 9.95 -4.92 19.34
CA SER A 49 10.73 -4.78 18.11
C SER A 49 10.98 -6.13 17.43
N ASP A 50 11.40 -7.15 18.18
CA ASP A 50 11.65 -8.49 17.62
C ASP A 50 10.38 -9.09 17.01
N ARG A 51 9.25 -8.98 17.72
CA ARG A 51 7.95 -9.48 17.23
C ARG A 51 7.50 -8.74 15.98
N LEU A 52 7.66 -7.42 15.98
CA LEU A 52 7.30 -6.55 14.86
C LEU A 52 8.12 -6.91 13.61
N GLU A 53 9.42 -7.12 13.76
CA GLU A 53 10.30 -7.53 12.67
C GLU A 53 9.96 -8.92 12.13
N ALA A 54 9.66 -9.89 13.01
CA ALA A 54 9.19 -11.21 12.59
C ALA A 54 7.89 -11.12 11.78
N TRP A 55 6.91 -10.31 12.20
CA TRP A 55 5.66 -10.15 11.46
C TRP A 55 5.82 -9.48 10.10
N LYS A 56 6.73 -8.51 9.97
CA LYS A 56 7.04 -7.92 8.66
C LYS A 56 7.66 -8.95 7.70
N LEU A 57 8.55 -9.80 8.20
CA LEU A 57 9.15 -10.88 7.41
C LEU A 57 8.11 -11.93 6.99
N GLU A 58 7.09 -12.15 7.83
CA GLU A 58 5.91 -12.96 7.51
C GLU A 58 4.91 -12.26 6.56
N ALA A 59 5.29 -11.13 5.95
CA ALA A 59 4.45 -10.36 5.03
C ALA A 59 3.15 -9.83 5.67
N LYS A 60 3.20 -9.48 6.97
CA LYS A 60 2.07 -8.86 7.67
C LYS A 60 2.25 -7.34 7.74
N SER A 61 1.15 -6.62 7.64
CA SER A 61 1.09 -5.18 7.92
C SER A 61 0.93 -5.01 9.42
N VAL A 62 1.86 -4.29 10.06
CA VAL A 62 1.90 -4.12 11.51
C VAL A 62 1.43 -2.71 11.89
N VAL A 63 0.50 -2.63 12.84
CA VAL A 63 -0.02 -1.38 13.41
C VAL A 63 0.23 -1.40 14.90
N LEU A 64 0.75 -0.30 15.44
CA LEU A 64 1.03 -0.13 16.86
C LEU A 64 -0.05 0.74 17.50
N LEU A 65 -0.34 0.50 18.77
CA LEU A 65 -1.17 1.36 19.62
C LEU A 65 -0.34 1.82 20.81
N ALA A 66 -0.24 3.14 21.00
CA ALA A 66 0.37 3.74 22.17
C ALA A 66 -0.63 4.64 22.91
N LEU A 67 -0.52 4.66 24.23
CA LEU A 67 -1.29 5.58 25.08
C LEU A 67 -0.37 6.47 25.87
N ARG A 68 -0.84 7.69 26.13
CA ARG A 68 -0.29 8.61 27.11
C ARG A 68 -1.38 9.04 28.07
N GLU A 69 -1.12 8.92 29.36
CA GLU A 69 -2.02 9.41 30.41
C GLU A 69 -1.80 10.91 30.63
N GLY A 70 -2.87 11.67 30.91
CA GLY A 70 -2.79 13.07 31.30
C GLY A 70 -3.66 14.05 30.50
N VAL A 71 -3.71 15.29 31.00
CA VAL A 71 -4.57 16.37 30.52
C VAL A 71 -3.73 17.37 29.71
N ALA A 72 -3.97 17.39 28.39
CA ALA A 72 -3.45 18.30 27.36
C ALA A 72 -2.01 18.09 26.83
N ASP A 73 -1.88 18.18 25.50
CA ASP A 73 -0.67 18.05 24.69
C ASP A 73 0.42 19.11 25.00
N THR A 74 0.10 20.15 25.77
CA THR A 74 0.90 21.39 25.87
C THR A 74 1.81 21.47 27.10
N SER A 75 1.92 20.42 27.92
CA SER A 75 2.82 20.43 29.07
C SER A 75 4.20 19.86 28.71
N PRO A 76 5.31 20.58 28.96
CA PRO A 76 6.67 20.08 28.74
C PRO A 76 7.06 18.90 29.64
N SER A 77 6.20 18.54 30.60
CA SER A 77 6.36 17.38 31.50
C SER A 77 5.37 16.24 31.19
N ALA A 78 4.75 16.23 30.01
CA ALA A 78 3.83 15.16 29.62
C ALA A 78 4.58 13.80 29.59
N ALA A 79 3.97 12.76 30.16
CA ALA A 79 4.53 11.42 30.13
C ALA A 79 4.79 10.95 28.69
N PRO A 80 5.81 10.11 28.43
CA PRO A 80 6.00 9.56 27.10
C PRO A 80 4.84 8.63 26.72
N TYR A 81 4.56 8.52 25.42
CA TYR A 81 3.64 7.51 24.92
C TYR A 81 4.20 6.11 25.19
N ARG A 82 3.37 5.23 25.76
CA ARG A 82 3.71 3.83 26.02
C ARG A 82 2.99 2.94 25.03
N ILE A 83 3.76 2.13 24.29
CA ILE A 83 3.21 1.09 23.41
C ILE A 83 2.45 0.07 24.28
N LEU A 84 1.19 -0.18 23.95
CA LEU A 84 0.34 -1.14 24.65
C LEU A 84 0.05 -2.39 23.85
N ALA A 85 -0.07 -2.25 22.53
CA ALA A 85 -0.43 -3.35 21.67
C ALA A 85 0.21 -3.21 20.28
N LEU A 86 0.42 -4.36 19.66
CA LEU A 86 0.79 -4.49 18.27
C LEU A 86 -0.28 -5.36 17.60
N PHE A 87 -0.75 -4.92 16.45
CA PHE A 87 -1.70 -5.64 15.60
C PHE A 87 -0.99 -6.04 14.33
N ALA A 88 -1.19 -7.28 13.90
CA ALA A 88 -0.72 -7.75 12.61
C ALA A 88 -1.92 -8.11 11.74
N VAL A 89 -2.02 -7.47 10.59
CA VAL A 89 -3.03 -7.75 9.58
C VAL A 89 -2.33 -8.49 8.44
N ALA A 90 -2.89 -9.64 8.05
CA ALA A 90 -2.39 -10.41 6.92
C ALA A 90 -3.40 -10.31 5.77
N ASP A 91 -2.93 -9.90 4.60
CA ASP A 91 -3.66 -10.05 3.35
C ASP A 91 -3.03 -11.20 2.55
N PRO A 92 -3.65 -12.40 2.56
CA PRO A 92 -3.03 -13.57 1.95
C PRO A 92 -2.92 -13.42 0.44
N VAL A 93 -1.73 -13.65 -0.08
CA VAL A 93 -1.47 -13.69 -1.53
C VAL A 93 -2.37 -14.74 -2.19
N ARG A 94 -2.99 -14.36 -3.31
CA ARG A 94 -3.84 -15.29 -4.09
C ARG A 94 -3.02 -16.52 -4.52
N PRO A 95 -3.55 -17.75 -4.42
CA PRO A 95 -2.79 -18.97 -4.72
C PRO A 95 -2.13 -19.00 -6.10
N ASN A 96 -2.78 -18.39 -7.11
CA ASN A 96 -2.30 -18.35 -8.49
C ASN A 96 -1.37 -17.17 -8.81
N ALA A 97 -1.10 -16.27 -7.86
CA ALA A 97 -0.34 -15.04 -8.11
C ALA A 97 1.07 -15.36 -8.65
N ARG A 98 1.78 -16.30 -8.01
CA ARG A 98 3.12 -16.72 -8.44
C ARG A 98 3.14 -17.29 -9.86
N LEU A 99 2.14 -18.10 -10.21
CA LEU A 99 2.02 -18.67 -11.56
C LEU A 99 1.78 -17.59 -12.60
N VAL A 100 0.90 -16.63 -12.30
CA VAL A 100 0.60 -15.50 -13.20
C VAL A 100 1.84 -14.62 -13.41
N VAL A 101 2.53 -14.23 -12.34
CA VAL A 101 3.77 -13.46 -12.40
C VAL A 101 4.82 -14.18 -13.25
N SER A 102 5.05 -15.46 -12.99
CA SER A 102 6.02 -16.27 -13.75
C SER A 102 5.68 -16.34 -15.24
N ARG A 103 4.40 -16.50 -15.60
CA ARG A 103 3.96 -16.57 -17.00
C ARG A 103 4.07 -15.23 -17.72
N LEU A 104 3.85 -14.11 -17.03
CA LEU A 104 4.09 -12.77 -17.59
C LEU A 104 5.59 -12.55 -17.83
N GLN A 105 6.42 -12.90 -16.86
CA GLN A 105 7.88 -12.81 -16.97
C GLN A 105 8.42 -13.69 -18.11
N SER A 106 7.90 -14.91 -18.30
CA SER A 106 8.31 -15.79 -19.40
C SER A 106 7.94 -15.25 -20.79
N GLN A 107 7.01 -14.29 -20.87
CA GLN A 107 6.66 -13.56 -22.10
C GLN A 107 7.52 -12.30 -22.31
N GLY A 108 8.54 -12.10 -21.46
CA GLY A 108 9.42 -10.94 -21.46
C GLY A 108 8.71 -9.67 -20.99
N LEU A 109 7.72 -9.78 -20.11
CA LEU A 109 7.07 -8.63 -19.47
C LEU A 109 7.71 -8.39 -18.09
N ALA A 110 8.07 -7.14 -17.81
CA ALA A 110 8.51 -6.75 -16.47
C ALA A 110 7.29 -6.67 -15.54
N THR A 111 7.37 -7.33 -14.39
CA THR A 111 6.34 -7.30 -13.35
C THR A 111 6.79 -6.41 -12.20
N TRP A 112 5.94 -5.45 -11.82
CA TRP A 112 6.17 -4.49 -10.74
C TRP A 112 5.09 -4.61 -9.68
N MET A 113 5.43 -4.27 -8.44
CA MET A 113 4.48 -4.18 -7.34
C MET A 113 4.47 -2.75 -6.78
N ILE A 114 3.27 -2.19 -6.61
CA ILE A 114 3.05 -0.87 -6.01
C ILE A 114 2.15 -1.08 -4.79
N THR A 115 2.63 -0.75 -3.58
CA THR A 115 1.87 -0.92 -2.33
C THR A 115 2.06 0.26 -1.37
N GLY A 116 1.08 0.46 -0.49
CA GLY A 116 1.18 1.39 0.64
C GLY A 116 1.86 0.78 1.87
N ASP A 117 2.11 -0.53 1.87
CA ASP A 117 2.81 -1.20 2.97
C ASP A 117 4.26 -0.73 3.10
N ASN A 118 4.85 -1.00 4.27
CA ASN A 118 6.27 -0.76 4.50
C ASN A 118 7.13 -1.63 3.55
N LEU A 119 8.36 -1.16 3.30
CA LEU A 119 9.26 -1.80 2.35
C LEU A 119 9.57 -3.27 2.67
N LYS A 120 9.72 -3.63 3.95
CA LYS A 120 10.05 -5.01 4.36
C LYS A 120 8.90 -5.97 4.07
N THR A 121 7.67 -5.59 4.47
CA THR A 121 6.45 -6.35 4.17
C THR A 121 6.25 -6.48 2.67
N ALA A 122 6.41 -5.38 1.91
CA ALA A 122 6.33 -5.39 0.46
C ALA A 122 7.36 -6.34 -0.17
N GLN A 123 8.62 -6.29 0.25
CA GLN A 123 9.65 -7.20 -0.26
C GLN A 123 9.35 -8.67 0.06
N ALA A 124 8.82 -8.96 1.25
CA ALA A 124 8.41 -10.31 1.63
C ALA A 124 7.29 -10.84 0.70
N VAL A 125 6.26 -10.02 0.44
CA VAL A 125 5.19 -10.35 -0.52
C VAL A 125 5.76 -10.55 -1.92
N ALA A 126 6.58 -9.62 -2.41
CA ALA A 126 7.18 -9.66 -3.74
C ALA A 126 8.01 -10.94 -3.95
N ASN A 127 8.83 -11.30 -2.96
CA ASN A 127 9.63 -12.51 -2.98
C ASN A 127 8.76 -13.77 -3.07
N SER A 128 7.64 -13.81 -2.34
CA SER A 128 6.72 -14.95 -2.36
C SER A 128 6.09 -15.21 -3.74
N VAL A 129 5.90 -14.16 -4.56
CA VAL A 129 5.34 -14.24 -5.91
C VAL A 129 6.36 -14.22 -7.03
N GLY A 130 7.64 -13.97 -6.73
CA GLY A 130 8.73 -13.91 -7.70
C GLY A 130 8.90 -12.56 -8.39
N ILE A 131 8.51 -11.45 -7.75
CA ILE A 131 8.80 -10.09 -8.23
C ILE A 131 10.17 -9.66 -7.70
N PRO A 132 11.09 -9.18 -8.55
CA PRO A 132 12.41 -8.70 -8.11
C PRO A 132 12.30 -7.53 -7.12
N PRO A 133 13.18 -7.43 -6.11
CA PRO A 133 13.14 -6.36 -5.11
C PRO A 133 13.30 -4.96 -5.72
N GLU A 134 14.03 -4.82 -6.82
CA GLU A 134 14.17 -3.56 -7.58
C GLU A 134 12.86 -3.10 -8.25
N ASN A 135 11.90 -4.02 -8.42
CA ASN A 135 10.59 -3.74 -9.02
C ASN A 135 9.49 -3.54 -7.97
N VAL A 136 9.86 -3.27 -6.72
CA VAL A 136 8.94 -3.01 -5.60
C VAL A 136 8.94 -1.53 -5.26
N ILE A 137 7.77 -0.90 -5.34
CA ILE A 137 7.52 0.48 -4.93
C ILE A 137 6.59 0.44 -3.71
N ALA A 138 7.17 0.66 -2.53
CA ALA A 138 6.48 0.59 -1.24
C ALA A 138 6.15 1.98 -0.68
N GLU A 139 5.37 2.03 0.40
CA GLU A 139 4.96 3.25 1.12
C GLU A 139 4.27 4.29 0.22
N VAL A 140 3.58 3.85 -0.83
CA VAL A 140 2.92 4.74 -1.80
C VAL A 140 1.53 5.12 -1.31
N LEU A 141 1.26 6.42 -1.21
CA LEU A 141 -0.08 6.90 -0.85
C LEU A 141 -1.07 6.65 -2.00
N PRO A 142 -2.39 6.50 -1.72
CA PRO A 142 -3.39 6.22 -2.75
C PRO A 142 -3.36 7.19 -3.94
N HIS A 143 -3.18 8.49 -3.68
CA HIS A 143 -3.11 9.52 -4.72
C HIS A 143 -1.78 9.52 -5.51
N GLU A 144 -0.71 8.94 -4.96
CA GLU A 144 0.59 8.87 -5.60
C GLU A 144 0.72 7.68 -6.57
N LYS A 145 -0.12 6.65 -6.42
CA LYS A 145 -0.08 5.45 -7.28
C LYS A 145 -0.15 5.79 -8.77
N ALA A 146 -1.01 6.73 -9.15
CA ALA A 146 -1.12 7.20 -10.55
C ALA A 146 0.19 7.84 -11.06
N GLN A 147 0.89 8.60 -10.21
CA GLN A 147 2.17 9.21 -10.56
C GLN A 147 3.25 8.16 -10.75
N LYS A 148 3.26 7.08 -9.94
CA LYS A 148 4.19 5.96 -10.10
C LYS A 148 3.97 5.21 -11.42
N ILE A 149 2.73 5.07 -11.87
CA ILE A 149 2.41 4.51 -13.19
C ILE A 149 2.93 5.40 -14.31
N GLN A 150 2.71 6.70 -14.24
CA GLN A 150 3.24 7.66 -15.21
C GLN A 150 4.77 7.70 -15.23
N TRP A 151 5.41 7.46 -14.08
CA TRP A 151 6.85 7.29 -14.00
C TRP A 151 7.30 6.01 -14.72
N LEU A 152 6.66 4.86 -14.46
CA LEU A 152 6.94 3.59 -15.16
C LEU A 152 6.74 3.70 -16.68
N GLN A 153 5.72 4.42 -17.15
CA GLN A 153 5.51 4.67 -18.58
C GLN A 153 6.71 5.38 -19.22
N ARG A 154 7.39 6.27 -18.49
CA ARG A 154 8.55 7.02 -18.97
C ARG A 154 9.85 6.25 -18.89
N VAL A 155 10.11 5.60 -17.74
CA VAL A 155 11.40 4.95 -17.45
C VAL A 155 11.45 3.47 -17.82
N GLY A 156 10.28 2.84 -17.98
CA GLY A 156 10.18 1.40 -18.19
C GLY A 156 10.85 0.94 -19.49
N VAL A 157 11.28 -0.32 -19.49
CA VAL A 157 11.97 -0.93 -20.64
C VAL A 157 11.03 -0.94 -21.84
N LYS A 158 11.45 -0.30 -22.92
CA LYS A 158 10.75 -0.32 -24.21
C LYS A 158 11.00 -1.68 -24.85
N LYS A 159 9.94 -2.43 -25.18
CA LYS A 159 10.11 -3.64 -26.02
C LYS A 159 10.65 -3.20 -27.36
N GLN A 160 11.86 -3.65 -27.70
CA GLN A 160 12.43 -3.41 -29.01
C GLN A 160 11.50 -3.99 -30.07
N SER A 161 11.10 -3.16 -31.03
CA SER A 161 10.38 -3.64 -32.21
C SER A 161 11.26 -4.68 -32.90
N SER A 162 10.71 -5.87 -33.16
CA SER A 162 11.39 -6.90 -33.94
C SER A 162 11.96 -6.28 -35.22
N ARG A 163 13.24 -6.52 -35.51
CA ARG A 163 13.96 -5.92 -36.66
C ARG A 163 13.23 -6.12 -37.99
N TRP A 164 12.46 -7.20 -38.12
CA TRP A 164 11.62 -7.50 -39.29
C TRP A 164 10.40 -6.58 -39.46
N ARG A 165 9.93 -5.90 -38.40
CA ARG A 165 8.89 -4.87 -38.52
C ARG A 165 9.43 -3.52 -38.99
N GLY A 166 10.74 -3.34 -39.16
CA GLY A 166 11.32 -2.07 -39.62
C GLY A 166 11.01 -1.71 -41.08
N VAL A 167 10.61 -2.68 -41.91
CA VAL A 167 10.37 -2.46 -43.36
C VAL A 167 8.89 -2.13 -43.66
N PHE A 168 7.94 -2.54 -42.81
CA PHE A 168 6.49 -2.32 -43.02
C PHE A 168 5.71 -1.96 -41.73
N GLY A 169 6.37 -1.88 -40.57
CA GLY A 169 5.72 -1.79 -39.27
C GLY A 169 5.83 -0.39 -38.65
N LYS A 170 4.68 0.11 -38.18
CA LYS A 170 4.58 1.28 -37.29
C LYS A 170 5.65 1.21 -36.18
N ARG A 171 6.32 2.34 -35.95
CA ARG A 171 7.20 2.59 -34.79
C ARG A 171 6.42 2.18 -33.53
N LEU A 172 6.88 1.14 -32.82
CA LEU A 172 6.25 0.78 -31.55
C LEU A 172 6.48 1.92 -30.56
N ASN A 173 5.39 2.28 -29.87
CA ASN A 173 5.20 3.32 -28.84
C ASN A 173 6.45 4.06 -28.34
N GLU A 174 6.38 5.39 -28.31
CA GLU A 174 7.45 6.27 -27.82
C GLU A 174 7.78 6.07 -26.33
N ARG A 175 6.87 5.43 -25.58
CA ARG A 175 6.93 5.19 -24.14
C ARG A 175 6.66 3.72 -23.79
N CYS A 176 7.01 3.30 -22.58
CA CYS A 176 6.70 1.97 -22.06
C CYS A 176 5.17 1.85 -21.87
N ILE A 177 4.60 0.73 -22.31
CA ILE A 177 3.18 0.42 -22.12
C ILE A 177 3.03 -0.27 -20.77
N VAL A 178 2.22 0.33 -19.90
CA VAL A 178 1.98 -0.17 -18.55
C VAL A 178 0.56 -0.72 -18.46
N ALA A 179 0.46 -1.99 -18.07
CA ALA A 179 -0.78 -2.60 -17.64
C ALA A 179 -0.87 -2.52 -16.11
N MET A 180 -1.94 -1.95 -15.58
CA MET A 180 -2.21 -1.89 -14.14
C MET A 180 -3.28 -2.91 -13.78
N ILE A 181 -3.02 -3.68 -12.73
CA ILE A 181 -3.93 -4.67 -12.16
C ILE A 181 -4.29 -4.18 -10.76
N GLY A 182 -5.58 -4.03 -10.45
CA GLY A 182 -6.05 -3.52 -9.16
C GLY A 182 -7.48 -3.95 -8.85
N ASP A 183 -8.00 -3.58 -7.68
CA ASP A 183 -9.35 -3.95 -7.23
C ASP A 183 -10.47 -3.13 -7.89
N GLY A 184 -10.13 -2.01 -8.54
CA GLY A 184 -11.08 -1.12 -9.20
C GLY A 184 -11.76 -0.10 -8.28
N ILE A 185 -11.59 -0.21 -6.96
CA ILE A 185 -12.20 0.69 -5.97
C ILE A 185 -11.14 1.64 -5.43
N ASN A 186 -10.10 1.10 -4.80
CA ASN A 186 -9.04 1.88 -4.18
C ASN A 186 -7.98 2.34 -5.20
N ASP A 187 -7.86 1.60 -6.30
CA ASP A 187 -6.86 1.84 -7.35
C ASP A 187 -7.43 2.57 -8.57
N ALA A 188 -8.63 3.13 -8.51
CA ALA A 188 -9.29 3.76 -9.67
C ALA A 188 -8.43 4.85 -10.36
N PRO A 189 -7.79 5.80 -9.64
CA PRO A 189 -6.91 6.79 -10.28
C PRO A 189 -5.69 6.15 -10.94
N ALA A 190 -5.16 5.08 -10.35
CA ALA A 190 -4.01 4.36 -10.87
C ALA A 190 -4.38 3.58 -12.14
N LEU A 191 -5.51 2.87 -12.12
CA LEU A 191 -6.07 2.16 -13.29
C LEU A 191 -6.33 3.12 -14.45
N ALA A 192 -6.89 4.31 -14.18
CA ALA A 192 -7.13 5.32 -15.21
C ALA A 192 -5.85 5.88 -15.84
N ALA A 193 -4.72 5.88 -15.12
CA ALA A 193 -3.43 6.35 -15.63
C ALA A 193 -2.69 5.33 -16.51
N ALA A 194 -3.05 4.04 -16.42
CA ALA A 194 -2.39 2.97 -17.16
C ALA A 194 -2.84 2.91 -18.62
N ASP A 195 -2.00 2.32 -19.48
CA ASP A 195 -2.35 2.10 -20.89
C ASP A 195 -3.35 0.94 -21.05
N VAL A 196 -3.30 -0.02 -20.12
CA VAL A 196 -4.27 -1.10 -19.99
C VAL A 196 -4.65 -1.23 -18.52
N ALA A 197 -5.94 -1.16 -18.22
CA ALA A 197 -6.47 -1.36 -16.88
C ALA A 197 -7.13 -2.73 -16.77
N VAL A 198 -6.78 -3.48 -15.74
CA VAL A 198 -7.39 -4.78 -15.42
C VAL A 198 -7.90 -4.73 -13.98
N ALA A 199 -9.22 -4.58 -13.82
CA ALA A 199 -9.85 -4.69 -12.51
C ALA A 199 -10.07 -6.17 -12.18
N VAL A 200 -9.49 -6.64 -11.07
CA VAL A 200 -9.68 -7.99 -10.56
C VAL A 200 -10.67 -7.92 -9.42
N GLY A 201 -11.94 -8.22 -9.72
CA GLY A 201 -13.00 -8.20 -8.73
C GLY A 201 -12.77 -9.21 -7.60
N SER A 202 -12.92 -8.76 -6.36
CA SER A 202 -13.13 -9.60 -5.18
C SER A 202 -14.63 -9.87 -4.97
N GLY A 203 -15.36 -10.27 -6.02
CA GLY A 203 -16.78 -10.63 -5.88
C GLY A 203 -17.70 -9.57 -5.25
N SER A 204 -17.34 -8.29 -5.31
CA SER A 204 -18.24 -7.19 -4.93
C SER A 204 -18.83 -6.58 -6.19
N VAL A 205 -20.16 -6.65 -6.28
CA VAL A 205 -20.98 -6.29 -7.43
C VAL A 205 -20.80 -4.79 -7.74
N PHE A 206 -20.21 -4.46 -8.88
CA PHE A 206 -20.37 -3.12 -9.45
C PHE A 206 -21.83 -2.97 -9.92
N PRO A 207 -22.53 -1.85 -9.63
CA PRO A 207 -23.80 -1.58 -10.28
C PRO A 207 -23.56 -1.47 -11.78
N GLU A 208 -24.38 -2.18 -12.56
CA GLU A 208 -24.30 -2.29 -14.02
C GLU A 208 -23.88 -0.99 -14.70
N PHE A 209 -22.71 -1.00 -15.34
CA PHE A 209 -22.38 -0.02 -16.36
C PHE A 209 -23.24 -0.33 -17.59
N ARG A 210 -24.34 0.41 -17.78
CA ARG A 210 -25.07 0.40 -19.06
C ARG A 210 -24.30 1.27 -20.06
N PRO A 211 -23.80 0.71 -21.17
CA PRO A 211 -23.25 1.53 -22.24
C PRO A 211 -24.41 2.23 -22.95
N THR A 212 -24.53 3.54 -22.77
CA THR A 212 -25.28 4.39 -23.71
C THR A 212 -24.53 4.41 -25.03
N LEU A 213 -24.98 3.58 -25.96
CA LEU A 213 -24.66 3.71 -27.38
C LEU A 213 -25.24 5.05 -27.88
N PHE A 214 -24.35 6.01 -28.16
CA PHE A 214 -24.69 7.10 -29.07
C PHE A 214 -24.80 6.53 -30.48
N SER A 215 -26.03 6.38 -30.96
CA SER A 215 -26.32 6.38 -32.40
C SER A 215 -26.04 7.78 -32.94
N ARG A 216 -25.44 7.82 -34.14
CA ARG A 216 -25.45 9.01 -35.01
C ARG A 216 -26.87 9.49 -35.27
#